data_AF-A0A914XUQ1-F1
#
_entry.id   AF-A0A914XUQ1-F1
#
_cell.length_a   1.000
_cell.length_b   1.000
_cell.length_c   1.000
_cell.angle_alpha   90.00
_cell.angle_beta   90.00
_cell.angle_gamma   90.00
#
_symmetry.space_group_name_H-M   'P 1'
#
loop_
_entity.id
_entity.type
_entity.pdbx_description
1 polymer ?
#
loop_
_entity_poly.entity_id
_entity_poly.type
_entity_poly.pdbx_seq_one_letter_code
_entity_poly.pdbx_strand_id
1 'polypeptide(L)'
;MNYFDIAVDENALWIIFHYQNLPFVSVSKLDIGNLTIYETWNLTMINHTEVSNGFVVCGVLYLVKSSKELKSEITIAYDFYRTRYRKPNIKWVNLYRNANHMSYNPFDKRIYIYDHGYLLTMPARISWRAR
;
A
#
# COMPACT_ATOMS: atom_id res chain seq x y z
N MET A 1 4.21 9.93 -3.89
CA MET A 1 2.98 9.13 -4.03
C MET A 1 1.93 9.89 -4.83
N ASN A 2 0.94 9.21 -5.41
CA ASN A 2 -0.29 9.88 -5.87
C ASN A 2 -1.00 10.55 -4.67
N TYR A 3 -1.81 11.59 -4.93
CA TYR A 3 -2.51 12.32 -3.88
C TYR A 3 -3.50 11.43 -3.10
N PHE A 4 -4.11 10.48 -3.81
CA PHE A 4 -5.19 9.63 -3.33
C PHE A 4 -5.12 8.29 -4.05
N ASP A 5 -5.28 7.20 -3.30
CA ASP A 5 -5.26 5.83 -3.80
C ASP A 5 -6.30 4.98 -3.04
N ILE A 6 -6.88 4.00 -3.72
CA ILE A 6 -7.89 3.10 -3.16
C ILE A 6 -7.31 1.68 -3.11
N ALA A 7 -7.35 1.08 -1.93
CA ALA A 7 -6.95 -0.31 -1.72
C ALA A 7 -8.11 -1.12 -1.14
N VAL A 8 -8.18 -2.39 -1.50
CA VAL A 8 -9.16 -3.34 -0.96
C VAL A 8 -8.38 -4.52 -0.38
N ASP A 9 -8.78 -4.97 0.79
CA ASP A 9 -8.26 -6.19 1.40
C ASP A 9 -9.41 -7.14 1.77
N GLU A 10 -9.10 -8.23 2.47
CA GLU A 10 -10.08 -9.22 2.91
C GLU A 10 -11.15 -8.66 3.87
N ASN A 11 -10.93 -7.46 4.45
CA ASN A 11 -11.72 -6.96 5.56
C ASN A 11 -12.45 -5.64 5.27
N ALA A 12 -11.91 -4.78 4.38
CA ALA A 12 -12.44 -3.45 4.17
C ALA A 12 -11.95 -2.77 2.88
N LEU A 13 -12.58 -1.61 2.61
CA LEU A 13 -12.08 -0.60 1.70
C LEU A 13 -11.13 0.33 2.45
N TRP A 14 -10.00 0.65 1.84
CA TRP A 14 -8.98 1.53 2.38
C TRP A 14 -8.72 2.67 1.42
N ILE A 15 -8.59 3.87 1.97
CA ILE A 15 -8.15 5.04 1.22
C ILE A 15 -6.79 5.45 1.75
N ILE A 16 -5.78 5.48 0.89
CA ILE A 16 -4.43 5.94 1.20
C ILE A 16 -4.27 7.32 0.56
N PHE A 17 -3.98 8.34 1.35
CA PHE A 17 -3.93 9.71 0.87
C PHE A 17 -2.94 10.54 1.66
N HIS A 18 -2.68 11.75 1.21
CA HIS A 18 -1.96 12.74 2.02
C HIS A 18 -2.63 14.10 1.86
N TYR A 19 -2.59 14.92 2.91
CA TYR A 19 -3.06 16.30 2.82
C TYR A 19 -1.99 17.16 2.13
N GLN A 20 -2.40 18.17 1.35
CA GLN A 20 -1.45 19.05 0.66
C GLN A 20 -0.46 19.74 1.60
N ASN A 21 -0.91 20.10 2.81
CA ASN A 21 -0.14 20.86 3.78
C ASN A 21 0.51 19.99 4.87
N LEU A 22 0.37 18.65 4.80
CA LEU A 22 0.95 17.74 5.78
C LEU A 22 1.99 16.85 5.12
N PRO A 23 3.15 16.62 5.77
CA PRO A 23 4.22 15.83 5.19
C PRO A 23 3.93 14.33 5.24
N PHE A 24 2.93 13.88 5.99
CA PHE A 24 2.71 12.46 6.25
C PHE A 24 1.58 11.84 5.43
N VAL A 25 1.64 10.52 5.30
CA VAL A 25 0.57 9.71 4.71
C VAL A 25 -0.53 9.47 5.76
N SER A 26 -1.77 9.58 5.34
CA SER A 26 -2.97 9.21 6.11
C SER A 26 -3.67 8.04 5.43
N VAL A 27 -4.27 7.16 6.22
CA VAL A 27 -5.07 6.05 5.70
C VAL A 27 -6.41 6.00 6.42
N SER A 28 -7.49 5.89 5.67
CA SER A 28 -8.85 5.74 6.22
C SER A 28 -9.42 4.37 5.86
N LYS A 29 -10.08 3.74 6.83
CA LYS A 29 -10.87 2.52 6.63
C LYS A 29 -12.33 2.88 6.43
N LEU A 30 -12.92 2.37 5.35
CA LEU A 30 -14.28 2.65 4.95
C LEU A 30 -15.12 1.37 4.85
N ASP A 31 -16.42 1.53 5.04
CA ASP A 31 -17.41 0.52 4.66
C ASP A 31 -17.53 0.42 3.13
N ILE A 32 -17.55 -0.79 2.60
CA ILE A 32 -17.61 -1.04 1.15
C ILE A 32 -18.99 -0.70 0.57
N GLY A 33 -20.07 -0.85 1.34
CA GLY A 33 -21.44 -0.67 0.87
C GLY A 33 -21.90 0.78 0.86
N ASN A 34 -21.48 1.59 1.84
CA ASN A 34 -21.96 2.96 2.01
C ASN A 34 -20.85 4.03 2.13
N LEU A 35 -19.57 3.65 2.08
CA LEU A 35 -18.41 4.56 2.18
C LEU A 35 -18.30 5.32 3.50
N THR A 36 -18.95 4.86 4.58
CA THR A 36 -18.79 5.45 5.91
C THR A 36 -17.35 5.23 6.38
N ILE A 37 -16.71 6.31 6.84
CA ILE A 37 -15.35 6.25 7.41
C ILE A 37 -15.45 5.71 8.84
N TYR A 38 -14.81 4.58 9.09
CA TYR A 38 -14.73 3.98 10.42
C TYR A 38 -13.61 4.57 11.26
N GLU A 39 -12.41 4.68 10.67
CA GLU A 39 -11.22 5.10 11.38
C GLU A 39 -10.20 5.69 10.40
N THR A 40 -9.38 6.63 10.87
CA THR A 40 -8.30 7.24 10.10
C THR A 40 -7.01 7.21 10.91
N TRP A 41 -5.95 6.67 10.31
CA TRP A 41 -4.60 6.65 10.87
C TRP A 41 -3.73 7.70 10.18
N ASN A 42 -3.18 8.62 10.96
CA ASN A 42 -2.19 9.59 10.50
C ASN A 42 -0.79 9.03 10.74
N LEU A 43 -0.11 8.58 9.68
CA LEU A 43 1.17 7.90 9.77
C LEU A 43 2.33 8.91 9.79
N THR A 44 2.43 9.68 10.87
CA THR A 44 3.38 10.81 11.03
C THR A 44 4.86 10.45 10.85
N MET A 45 5.22 9.16 10.98
CA MET A 45 6.57 8.66 10.76
C MET A 45 6.92 8.41 9.28
N ILE A 46 5.97 8.56 8.37
CA ILE A 46 6.11 8.26 6.95
C ILE A 46 5.92 9.53 6.15
N ASN A 47 6.99 10.03 5.53
CA ASN A 47 6.87 11.15 4.62
C ASN A 47 6.28 10.69 3.27
N HIS A 48 5.22 11.35 2.80
CA HIS A 48 4.54 11.01 1.54
C HIS A 48 5.44 11.14 0.30
N THR A 49 6.57 11.86 0.41
CA THR A 49 7.58 11.99 -0.66
C THR A 49 8.59 10.85 -0.70
N GLU A 50 8.73 10.08 0.38
CA GLU A 50 9.65 8.93 0.48
C GLU A 50 9.03 7.62 -0.04
N VAL A 51 7.74 7.66 -0.37
CA VAL A 51 6.97 6.51 -0.85
C VAL A 51 6.28 6.85 -2.17
N SER A 52 6.23 5.85 -3.04
CA SER A 52 5.72 5.98 -4.40
C SER A 52 4.30 5.44 -4.56
N ASN A 53 4.06 4.23 -4.04
CA ASN A 53 2.79 3.52 -4.07
C ASN A 53 2.59 2.75 -2.76
N GLY A 54 1.38 2.26 -2.53
CA GLY A 54 1.07 1.40 -1.40
C GLY A 54 -0.08 0.46 -1.69
N PHE A 55 -0.15 -0.65 -0.98
CA PHE A 55 -1.28 -1.58 -1.02
C PHE A 55 -1.51 -2.18 0.36
N VAL A 56 -2.73 -2.66 0.62
CA VAL A 56 -3.12 -3.26 1.90
C VAL A 56 -3.40 -4.74 1.71
N VAL A 57 -2.87 -5.58 2.60
CA VAL A 57 -3.13 -7.03 2.63
C VAL A 57 -3.40 -7.43 4.07
N CYS A 58 -4.53 -8.09 4.35
CA CYS A 58 -4.91 -8.55 5.68
C CYS A 58 -4.77 -7.47 6.78
N GLY A 59 -5.18 -6.23 6.50
CA GLY A 59 -5.09 -5.08 7.40
C GLY A 59 -3.67 -4.62 7.71
N VAL A 60 -2.70 -4.94 6.86
CA VAL A 60 -1.35 -4.41 6.91
C VAL A 60 -1.10 -3.60 5.64
N LEU A 61 -0.78 -2.30 5.80
CA LEU A 61 -0.33 -1.45 4.72
C LEU A 61 1.12 -1.78 4.38
N TYR A 62 1.44 -1.87 3.10
CA TYR A 62 2.79 -2.02 2.56
C TYR A 62 3.09 -0.87 1.61
N LEU A 63 4.20 -0.15 1.83
CA LEU A 63 4.59 1.00 1.02
C LEU A 63 5.86 0.72 0.22
N VAL A 64 5.82 1.07 -1.07
CA VAL A 64 6.92 0.92 -2.02
C VAL A 64 7.70 2.22 -2.09
N LYS A 65 9.02 2.15 -1.92
CA LYS A 65 9.90 3.32 -1.88
C LYS A 65 9.92 4.11 -3.18
N SER A 66 10.13 3.45 -4.32
CA SER A 66 10.27 4.11 -5.61
C SER A 66 9.56 3.35 -6.72
N SER A 67 8.87 4.08 -7.60
CA SER A 67 8.25 3.54 -8.82
C SER A 67 9.16 3.67 -10.05
N LYS A 68 10.25 4.46 -9.94
CA LYS A 68 11.18 4.78 -11.03
C LYS A 68 12.44 3.93 -11.03
N GLU A 69 12.85 3.45 -9.86
CA GLU A 69 14.01 2.57 -9.74
C GLU A 69 13.65 1.16 -10.19
N LEU A 70 14.51 0.55 -11.02
CA LEU A 70 14.34 -0.84 -11.46
C LEU A 70 14.28 -1.80 -10.26
N LYS A 71 15.23 -1.65 -9.33
CA LYS A 71 15.29 -2.40 -8.08
C LYS A 71 14.84 -1.45 -6.97
N SER A 72 13.62 -1.63 -6.50
CA SER A 72 13.07 -0.90 -5.38
C SER A 72 12.90 -1.82 -4.16
N GLU A 73 12.20 -1.34 -3.16
CA GLU A 73 11.96 -2.04 -1.91
C GLU A 73 10.62 -1.62 -1.29
N ILE A 74 9.98 -2.58 -0.64
CA ILE A 74 8.88 -2.33 0.30
C ILE A 74 9.53 -2.07 1.66
N THR A 75 9.69 -0.79 2.00
CA THR A 75 10.48 -0.34 3.15
C THR A 75 9.67 -0.31 4.43
N ILE A 76 8.38 0.00 4.33
CA ILE A 76 7.52 0.24 5.48
C ILE A 76 6.29 -0.64 5.37
N ALA A 77 5.95 -1.28 6.48
CA ALA A 77 4.66 -1.89 6.69
C ALA A 77 4.02 -1.35 7.97
N TYR A 78 2.72 -1.09 7.94
CA TYR A 78 1.96 -0.62 9.10
C TYR A 78 0.79 -1.57 9.36
N ASP A 79 0.78 -2.17 10.53
CA ASP A 79 -0.26 -3.10 11.00
C ASP A 79 -1.36 -2.28 11.67
N PHE A 80 -2.52 -2.13 11.01
CA PHE A 80 -3.62 -1.28 11.50
C PHE A 80 -4.22 -1.82 12.81
N TYR A 81 -4.28 -3.15 12.97
CA TYR A 81 -4.85 -3.79 14.15
C TYR A 81 -3.95 -3.68 15.38
N ARG A 82 -2.62 -3.73 15.18
CA ARG A 82 -1.63 -3.62 16.27
C ARG A 82 -1.03 -2.23 16.41
N THR A 83 -1.47 -1.29 15.58
CA THR A 83 -0.97 0.10 15.48
C THR A 83 0.56 0.19 15.46
N ARG A 84 1.21 -0.73 14.73
CA ARG A 84 2.67 -0.93 14.80
C ARG A 84 3.35 -0.87 13.44
N TYR A 85 4.40 -0.06 13.38
CA TYR A 85 5.33 -0.01 12.25
C TYR A 85 6.25 -1.24 12.21
N ARG A 86 6.50 -1.72 11.00
CA ARG A 86 7.46 -2.78 10.69
C ARG A 86 8.29 -2.37 9.48
N LYS A 87 9.53 -2.85 9.41
CA LYS A 87 10.42 -2.71 8.25
C LYS A 87 10.61 -4.08 7.63
N PRO A 88 9.77 -4.49 6.66
CA PRO A 88 9.81 -5.84 6.13
C PRO A 88 11.00 -6.09 5.19
N ASN A 89 11.63 -5.03 4.67
CA ASN A 89 12.80 -5.09 3.78
C ASN A 89 12.62 -6.09 2.63
N ILE A 90 11.46 -6.01 1.96
CA ILE A 90 11.13 -6.89 0.83
C ILE A 90 11.66 -6.23 -0.44
N LYS A 91 12.51 -6.94 -1.18
CA LYS A 91 13.00 -6.47 -2.49
C LYS A 91 11.85 -6.42 -3.49
N TRP A 92 11.77 -5.33 -4.24
CA TRP A 92 10.76 -5.09 -5.25
C TRP A 92 11.39 -4.75 -6.60
N VAL A 93 10.73 -5.08 -7.71
CA VAL A 93 11.25 -4.78 -9.06
C VAL A 93 10.16 -4.09 -9.88
N ASN A 94 10.46 -2.89 -10.39
CA ASN A 94 9.60 -2.19 -11.35
C ASN A 94 10.15 -2.45 -12.76
N LEU A 95 9.54 -3.39 -13.50
CA LEU A 95 10.07 -3.88 -14.77
C LEU A 95 10.22 -2.78 -15.83
N TYR A 96 9.28 -1.84 -15.89
CA TYR A 96 9.27 -0.74 -16.85
C TYR A 96 9.55 0.62 -16.21
N ARG A 97 9.99 0.64 -14.94
CA ARG A 97 10.48 1.83 -14.23
C ARG A 97 9.46 2.99 -14.20
N ASN A 98 8.16 2.70 -14.32
CA ASN A 98 7.11 3.69 -14.19
C ASN A 98 5.81 3.06 -13.68
N ALA A 99 5.90 2.45 -12.49
CA ALA A 99 4.75 1.84 -11.84
C ALA A 99 3.81 2.92 -11.28
N ASN A 100 2.74 3.21 -12.03
CA ASN A 100 1.80 4.30 -11.72
C ASN A 100 0.79 3.93 -10.64
N HIS A 101 0.44 2.65 -10.57
CA HIS A 101 -0.58 2.15 -9.64
C HIS A 101 -0.27 0.70 -9.24
N MET A 102 -0.55 0.37 -7.99
CA MET A 102 -0.41 -0.97 -7.44
C MET A 102 -1.59 -1.27 -6.54
N SER A 103 -2.29 -2.38 -6.78
CA SER A 103 -3.45 -2.76 -5.98
C SER A 103 -3.45 -4.25 -5.71
N TYR A 104 -3.85 -4.61 -4.50
CA TYR A 104 -4.04 -6.00 -4.10
C TYR A 104 -5.49 -6.42 -4.37
N ASN A 105 -5.67 -7.62 -4.90
CA ASN A 105 -6.98 -8.24 -5.04
C ASN A 105 -7.10 -9.40 -4.03
N PRO A 106 -8.00 -9.31 -3.04
CA PRO A 106 -8.19 -10.37 -2.04
C PRO A 106 -8.81 -11.65 -2.61
N PHE A 107 -9.53 -11.57 -3.74
CA PHE A 107 -10.23 -12.72 -4.32
C PHE A 107 -9.24 -13.77 -4.87
N ASP A 108 -8.22 -13.33 -5.60
CA ASP A 108 -7.21 -14.20 -6.21
C ASP A 108 -5.82 -14.11 -5.54
N LYS A 109 -5.70 -13.27 -4.51
CA LYS A 109 -4.49 -13.04 -3.71
C LYS A 109 -3.31 -12.59 -4.56
N ARG A 110 -3.56 -11.69 -5.51
CA ARG A 110 -2.55 -11.14 -6.42
C ARG A 110 -2.43 -9.64 -6.28
N ILE A 111 -1.22 -9.16 -6.53
CA ILE A 111 -0.94 -7.73 -6.67
C ILE A 111 -0.94 -7.41 -8.17
N TYR A 112 -1.81 -6.49 -8.55
CA TYR A 112 -1.92 -5.94 -9.88
C TYR A 112 -1.14 -4.64 -9.96
N ILE A 113 -0.31 -4.50 -10.99
CA ILE A 113 0.61 -3.37 -11.15
C ILE A 113 0.39 -2.82 -12.55
N TYR A 114 0.17 -1.51 -12.65
CA TYR A 114 0.16 -0.81 -13.93
C TYR A 114 1.49 -0.07 -14.10
N ASP A 115 2.34 -0.59 -14.98
CA ASP A 115 3.72 -0.11 -15.19
C ASP A 115 3.92 0.25 -16.66
N HIS A 116 4.10 1.55 -16.95
CA HIS A 116 4.32 2.08 -18.30
C HIS A 116 3.35 1.55 -19.40
N GLY A 117 2.06 1.40 -19.09
CA GLY A 117 1.06 0.89 -20.04
C GLY A 117 0.83 -0.62 -20.00
N TYR A 118 1.67 -1.36 -19.28
CA TYR A 118 1.53 -2.81 -19.11
C TYR A 118 0.81 -3.13 -17.81
N LEU A 119 -0.15 -4.04 -17.89
CA LEU A 119 -0.78 -4.65 -16.72
C LEU A 119 0.00 -5.91 -16.33
N LEU A 120 0.58 -5.89 -15.14
CA LEU A 120 1.36 -6.99 -14.57
C LEU A 120 0.65 -7.56 -13.36
N THR A 121 0.89 -8.85 -13.07
CA THR A 121 0.36 -9.52 -11.88
C THR A 121 1.47 -10.29 -11.18
N MET A 122 1.47 -10.22 -9.84
CA MET A 122 2.37 -11.00 -8.99
C MET A 122 1.58 -11.72 -7.90
N PRO A 123 1.84 -13.02 -7.64
CA PRO A 123 1.19 -13.72 -6.54
C PRO A 123 1.69 -13.20 -5.19
N ALA A 124 0.78 -12.85 -4.27
CA ALA A 124 1.13 -12.50 -2.90
C ALA A 124 1.24 -13.78 -2.06
N ARG A 125 2.46 -14.14 -1.65
CA ARG A 125 2.69 -15.27 -0.74
C ARG A 125 2.73 -14.80 0.71
N ILE A 126 1.64 -15.03 1.43
CA ILE A 126 1.49 -14.70 2.85
C ILE A 126 1.93 -15.92 3.67
N SER A 127 2.98 -15.79 4.46
CA SER A 127 3.41 -16.81 5.42
C SER A 127 3.19 -16.32 6.84
N TRP A 128 2.38 -17.04 7.62
CA TRP A 128 2.24 -16.78 9.04
C TRP A 128 3.51 -17.20 9.76
N ARG A 129 4.18 -16.25 10.40
CA ARG A 129 5.23 -16.55 11.38
C ARG A 129 4.57 -16.61 12.75
N ALA A 130 4.29 -17.82 13.23
CA ALA A 130 3.97 -18.01 14.64
C ALA A 130 5.16 -17.51 15.47
N ARG A 131 4.88 -16.70 16.50
CA ARG A 131 5.85 -16.36 17.54
C ARG A 131 5.60 -17.26 18.72
#